data_AF-A0A261GJ19-F1
#
_entry.id   AF-A0A261GJ19-F1
#
_cell.length_a   1.000
_cell.length_b   1.000
_cell.length_c   1.000
_cell.angle_alpha   90.00
_cell.angle_beta   90.00
_cell.angle_gamma   90.00
#
_symmetry.space_group_name_H-M   'P 1'
#
loop_
_entity.id
_entity.type
_entity.pdbx_description
1 polymer ?
#
loop_
_entity_poly.entity_id
_entity_poly.type
_entity_poly.pdbx_seq_one_letter_code
_entity_poly.pdbx_strand_id
1 'polypeptide(L)'
;MERTILKDVFVSLGELERYYDKVIPVNLWRGLNVKKNCGLFDLIEKPFKMSNGRTRKPDISVENGWVKVKHWPRGISTFDRPGVPKGKDWVHYKIPSGTELPMGLAIVQDSYNETFEATHYTIAPAYDMPLATFKMLLNQLARNAIKEAK
;
A
#
# COMPACT_ATOMS: atom_id res chain seq x y z
N MET A 1 -3.33 5.28 -25.32
CA MET A 1 -3.65 4.32 -24.24
C MET A 1 -4.77 4.92 -23.42
N GLU A 2 -5.89 4.22 -23.34
CA GLU A 2 -6.94 4.53 -22.36
C GLU A 2 -6.38 4.25 -20.96
N ARG A 3 -6.53 5.21 -20.03
CA ARG A 3 -6.06 5.06 -18.66
C ARG A 3 -7.21 4.54 -17.81
N THR A 4 -7.03 3.40 -17.16
CA THR A 4 -8.01 2.91 -16.20
C THR A 4 -7.95 3.78 -14.94
N ILE A 5 -9.12 4.23 -14.47
CA ILE A 5 -9.29 4.93 -13.19
C ILE A 5 -9.79 3.92 -12.17
N LEU A 6 -9.08 3.77 -11.06
CA LEU A 6 -9.39 2.77 -10.04
C LEU A 6 -10.76 3.03 -9.39
N LYS A 7 -11.11 4.30 -9.20
CA LYS A 7 -12.43 4.71 -8.69
C LYS A 7 -13.57 4.16 -9.55
N ASP A 8 -13.46 4.28 -10.87
CA ASP A 8 -14.50 3.82 -11.79
C ASP A 8 -14.66 2.30 -11.74
N VAL A 9 -13.56 1.56 -11.53
CA VAL A 9 -13.61 0.11 -11.28
C VAL A 9 -14.45 -0.19 -10.04
N PHE A 10 -14.20 0.48 -8.91
CA PHE A 10 -14.97 0.25 -7.68
C PHE A 10 -16.43 0.70 -7.79
N VAL A 11 -16.71 1.81 -8.49
CA VAL A 11 -18.08 2.25 -8.79
C VAL A 11 -18.81 1.19 -9.62
N SER A 12 -18.19 0.66 -10.67
CA SER A 12 -18.80 -0.35 -11.54
C SER A 12 -19.17 -1.66 -10.82
N LEU A 13 -18.48 -1.95 -9.71
CA LEU A 13 -18.69 -3.14 -8.89
C LEU A 13 -19.63 -2.90 -7.70
N GLY A 14 -20.06 -1.65 -7.48
CA GLY A 14 -20.87 -1.27 -6.32
C GLY A 14 -20.12 -1.33 -4.99
N GLU A 15 -18.79 -1.15 -5.03
CA GLU A 15 -17.88 -1.29 -3.88
C GLU A 15 -17.18 0.05 -3.53
N LEU A 16 -17.80 1.19 -3.85
CA LEU A 16 -17.20 2.52 -3.68
C LEU A 16 -16.84 2.82 -2.22
N GLU A 17 -17.56 2.24 -1.26
CA GLU A 17 -17.33 2.38 0.19
C GLU A 17 -15.95 1.89 0.63
N ARG A 18 -15.28 1.08 -0.19
CA ARG A 18 -13.93 0.55 0.08
C ARG A 18 -12.82 1.45 -0.46
N TYR A 19 -13.14 2.50 -1.21
CA TYR A 19 -12.18 3.31 -1.95
C TYR A 19 -12.09 4.74 -1.42
N TYR A 20 -10.87 5.22 -1.17
CA TYR A 20 -10.60 6.57 -0.63
C TYR A 20 -9.46 7.25 -1.39
N ASP A 21 -9.66 8.46 -1.90
CA ASP A 21 -8.73 9.15 -2.81
C ASP A 21 -8.34 10.58 -2.40
N LYS A 22 -8.79 11.04 -1.23
CA LYS A 22 -8.51 12.40 -0.74
C LYS A 22 -7.72 12.42 0.56
N VAL A 23 -8.19 11.66 1.54
CA VAL A 23 -7.58 11.57 2.87
C VAL A 23 -7.51 10.11 3.30
N ILE A 24 -6.57 9.83 4.20
CA ILE A 24 -6.48 8.55 4.88
C ILE A 24 -7.72 8.35 5.77
N PRO A 25 -8.53 7.29 5.60
CA PRO A 25 -9.83 7.17 6.26
C PRO A 25 -9.71 6.84 7.75
N VAL A 26 -8.76 6.01 8.12
CA VAL A 26 -8.50 5.54 9.50
C VAL A 26 -7.01 5.61 9.79
N ASN A 27 -6.58 5.53 11.05
CA ASN A 27 -5.16 5.42 11.31
C ASN A 27 -4.63 4.15 10.64
N LEU A 28 -3.56 4.28 9.85
CA LEU A 28 -2.92 3.17 9.16
C LEU A 28 -1.52 2.95 9.72
N TRP A 29 -1.15 1.69 9.91
CA TRP A 29 0.16 1.27 10.35
C TRP A 29 0.87 0.47 9.27
N ARG A 30 2.11 0.86 8.99
CA ARG A 30 3.03 0.16 8.11
C ARG A 30 4.15 -0.45 8.94
N GLY A 31 4.26 -1.78 8.90
CA GLY A 31 5.44 -2.48 9.39
C GLY A 31 6.59 -2.41 8.38
N LEU A 32 7.76 -1.96 8.83
CA LEU A 32 9.01 -1.98 8.09
C LEU A 32 9.99 -2.95 8.76
N ASN A 33 10.54 -3.88 7.99
CA ASN A 33 11.55 -4.80 8.48
C ASN A 33 12.95 -4.20 8.27
N VAL A 34 13.63 -3.82 9.36
CA VAL A 34 14.91 -3.09 9.28
C VAL A 34 16.04 -3.88 8.63
N LYS A 35 15.98 -5.23 8.63
CA LYS A 35 17.00 -6.06 7.98
C LYS A 35 16.95 -6.00 6.46
N LYS A 36 15.83 -5.57 5.88
CA LYS A 36 15.68 -5.46 4.43
C LYS A 36 16.40 -4.26 3.84
N ASN A 37 16.92 -3.35 4.68
CA ASN A 37 17.62 -2.13 4.25
C ASN A 37 16.89 -1.38 3.12
N CYS A 38 15.57 -1.19 3.30
CA CYS A 38 14.69 -0.56 2.32
C CYS A 38 13.95 0.62 2.95
N GLY A 39 13.48 1.54 2.11
CA GLY A 39 12.58 2.62 2.48
C GLY A 39 11.21 2.12 2.95
N LEU A 40 10.48 3.00 3.65
CA LEU A 40 9.20 2.68 4.28
C LEU A 40 8.16 2.14 3.28
N PHE A 41 8.10 2.76 2.10
CA PHE A 41 7.20 2.41 1.01
C PHE A 41 7.95 1.92 -0.23
N ASP A 42 9.13 1.31 -0.04
CA ASP A 42 9.80 0.61 -1.12
C ASP A 42 8.96 -0.59 -1.57
N LEU A 43 8.87 -0.74 -2.90
CA LEU A 43 8.08 -1.78 -3.54
C LEU A 43 8.96 -2.97 -3.89
N ILE A 44 8.47 -4.18 -3.64
CA ILE A 44 9.04 -5.38 -4.25
C ILE A 44 8.53 -5.46 -5.68
N GLU A 45 9.35 -5.05 -6.65
CA GLU A 45 8.96 -5.02 -8.06
C GLU A 45 9.08 -6.37 -8.77
N LYS A 46 10.01 -7.21 -8.33
CA LYS A 46 10.32 -8.50 -8.96
C LYS A 46 10.14 -9.65 -7.97
N PRO A 47 9.62 -10.80 -8.41
CA PRO A 47 9.54 -11.95 -7.55
C PRO A 47 10.95 -12.44 -7.17
N PHE A 48 11.10 -12.94 -5.95
CA PHE A 48 12.34 -13.57 -5.50
C PHE A 48 12.06 -14.76 -4.58
N LYS A 49 13.00 -15.71 -4.51
CA LYS A 49 12.90 -16.87 -3.61
C LYS A 49 13.30 -16.47 -2.19
N MET A 50 12.45 -16.80 -1.23
CA MET A 50 12.71 -16.64 0.19
C MET A 50 13.52 -17.83 0.73
N SER A 51 14.17 -17.67 1.89
CA SER A 51 14.97 -18.72 2.55
C SER A 51 14.16 -19.97 2.91
N ASN A 52 12.84 -19.84 3.08
CA ASN A 52 11.93 -20.97 3.32
C ASN A 52 11.41 -21.64 2.03
N GLY A 53 12.03 -21.35 0.88
CA GLY A 53 11.67 -21.92 -0.42
C GLY A 53 10.45 -21.29 -1.10
N ARG A 54 9.68 -20.43 -0.42
CA ARG A 54 8.52 -19.76 -1.01
C ARG A 54 8.94 -18.63 -1.95
N THR A 55 8.20 -18.45 -3.05
CA THR A 55 8.39 -17.29 -3.95
C THR A 55 7.59 -16.10 -3.44
N ARG A 56 8.28 -15.00 -3.11
CA ARG A 56 7.63 -13.73 -2.79
C ARG A 56 7.12 -13.11 -4.09
N LYS A 57 5.81 -12.86 -4.18
CA LYS A 57 5.19 -12.15 -5.30
C LYS A 57 5.49 -10.64 -5.24
N PRO A 58 5.53 -9.93 -6.38
CA PRO A 58 5.62 -8.49 -6.42
C PRO A 58 4.49 -7.77 -5.68
N ASP A 59 4.81 -6.59 -5.16
CA ASP A 59 3.84 -5.68 -4.54
C ASP A 59 3.03 -4.92 -5.59
N ILE A 60 3.43 -4.93 -6.86
CA ILE A 60 2.72 -4.29 -7.98
C ILE A 60 2.83 -5.11 -9.28
N SER A 61 1.90 -4.90 -10.19
CA SER A 61 1.97 -5.37 -11.57
C SER A 61 2.45 -4.24 -12.46
N VAL A 62 3.60 -4.44 -13.13
CA VAL A 62 4.20 -3.45 -14.03
C VAL A 62 4.21 -4.01 -15.45
N GLU A 63 3.64 -3.26 -16.38
CA GLU A 63 3.59 -3.58 -17.81
C GLU A 63 4.17 -2.40 -18.59
N ASN A 64 5.24 -2.63 -19.35
CA ASN A 64 5.93 -1.59 -20.14
C ASN A 64 6.31 -0.33 -19.33
N GLY A 65 6.66 -0.50 -18.05
CA GLY A 65 7.01 0.60 -17.13
C GLY A 65 5.82 1.31 -16.48
N TRP A 66 4.59 0.87 -16.74
CA TRP A 66 3.36 1.39 -16.15
C TRP A 66 2.83 0.44 -15.07
N VAL A 67 2.43 1.01 -13.93
CA VAL A 67 1.64 0.29 -12.93
C VAL A 67 0.20 0.32 -13.39
N LYS A 68 -0.38 -0.86 -13.56
CA LYS A 68 -1.76 -1.02 -14.03
C LYS A 68 -2.70 -1.22 -12.85
N VAL A 69 -3.79 -0.46 -12.82
CA VAL A 69 -4.82 -0.60 -11.79
C VAL A 69 -5.88 -1.60 -12.22
N LYS A 70 -6.45 -2.30 -11.25
CA LYS A 70 -7.56 -3.24 -11.41
C LYS A 70 -8.25 -3.46 -10.08
N HIS A 71 -9.38 -4.18 -10.08
CA HIS A 71 -9.99 -4.66 -8.85
C HIS A 71 -8.99 -5.48 -8.03
N TRP A 72 -9.03 -5.30 -6.71
CA TRP A 72 -7.97 -5.76 -5.80
C TRP A 72 -6.58 -5.27 -6.24
N PRO A 73 -6.37 -3.94 -6.26
CA PRO A 73 -5.10 -3.39 -6.67
C PRO A 73 -3.99 -3.88 -5.75
N ARG A 74 -2.78 -3.98 -6.29
CA ARG A 74 -1.60 -4.26 -5.48
C ARG A 74 -0.91 -2.94 -5.13
N GLY A 75 -0.18 -2.93 -4.02
CA GLY A 75 0.58 -1.76 -3.58
C GLY A 75 1.18 -1.96 -2.20
N ILE A 76 1.22 -0.89 -1.40
CA ILE A 76 1.78 -0.92 -0.06
C ILE A 76 0.73 -1.40 0.94
N SER A 77 0.98 -2.57 1.54
CA SER A 77 0.18 -3.10 2.65
C SER A 77 0.29 -2.26 3.92
N THR A 78 -0.85 -1.93 4.50
CA THR A 78 -1.02 -1.27 5.80
C THR A 78 -2.16 -1.92 6.57
N PHE A 79 -2.27 -1.63 7.87
CA PHE A 79 -3.30 -2.18 8.75
C PHE A 79 -3.91 -1.09 9.64
N ASP A 80 -5.13 -1.27 10.09
CA ASP A 80 -5.81 -0.39 11.07
C ASP A 80 -5.40 -0.63 12.53
N ARG A 81 -4.35 -1.44 12.75
CA ARG A 81 -3.85 -1.80 14.07
C ARG A 81 -2.34 -1.59 14.18
N PRO A 82 -1.82 -1.04 15.28
CA PRO A 82 -0.38 -0.94 15.53
C PRO A 82 0.27 -2.30 15.77
N GLY A 83 1.61 -2.34 15.67
CA GLY A 83 2.42 -3.47 16.12
C GLY A 83 2.37 -4.72 15.23
N VAL A 84 1.78 -4.64 14.03
CA VAL A 84 1.73 -5.73 13.06
C VAL A 84 2.54 -5.42 11.78
N PRO A 85 3.37 -6.36 11.28
CA PRO A 85 3.73 -7.64 11.88
C PRO A 85 4.57 -7.49 13.16
N LYS A 86 4.53 -8.49 14.05
CA LYS A 86 5.33 -8.54 15.28
C LYS A 86 6.75 -9.04 15.04
N GLY A 87 7.70 -8.62 15.87
CA GLY A 87 9.05 -9.19 15.96
C GLY A 87 10.15 -8.15 16.12
N LYS A 88 11.34 -8.58 16.59
CA LYS A 88 12.45 -7.68 16.96
C LYS A 88 12.96 -6.80 15.81
N ASP A 89 12.87 -7.31 14.59
CA ASP A 89 13.36 -6.65 13.37
C ASP A 89 12.28 -5.76 12.71
N TRP A 90 11.10 -5.65 13.32
CA TRP A 90 10.02 -4.80 12.83
C TRP A 90 9.98 -3.48 13.59
N VAL A 91 9.77 -2.40 12.83
CA VAL A 91 9.41 -1.07 13.33
C VAL A 91 8.14 -0.62 12.62
N HIS A 92 7.31 0.12 13.33
CA HIS A 92 5.99 0.51 12.85
C HIS A 92 5.94 2.01 12.66
N TYR A 93 5.29 2.41 11.57
CA TYR A 93 5.03 3.80 11.24
C TYR A 93 3.54 3.99 11.12
N LYS A 94 3.03 5.02 11.80
CA LYS A 94 1.64 5.44 11.76
C LYS A 94 1.45 6.52 10.71
N ILE A 95 0.41 6.38 9.90
CA ILE A 95 -0.12 7.42 9.03
C ILE A 95 -1.47 7.84 9.65
N PRO A 96 -1.57 9.04 10.22
CA PRO A 96 -2.80 9.47 10.90
C PRO A 96 -4.00 9.54 9.95
N SER A 97 -5.19 9.19 10.46
CA SER A 97 -6.45 9.50 9.78
C SER A 97 -6.54 11.00 9.49
N GLY A 98 -7.14 11.36 8.35
CA GLY A 98 -7.23 12.74 7.87
C GLY A 98 -5.96 13.26 7.17
N THR A 99 -4.86 12.49 7.15
CA THR A 99 -3.68 12.87 6.34
C THR A 99 -4.08 12.98 4.88
N GLU A 100 -3.70 14.08 4.22
CA GLU A 100 -3.95 14.28 2.79
C GLU A 100 -3.18 13.25 1.94
N LEU A 101 -3.90 12.64 1.00
CA LEU A 101 -3.32 11.75 0.01
C LEU A 101 -2.78 12.57 -1.18
N PRO A 102 -1.52 12.37 -1.59
CA PRO A 102 -1.03 12.91 -2.86
C PRO A 102 -1.95 12.52 -4.01
N MET A 103 -2.29 13.49 -4.87
CA MET A 103 -3.12 13.24 -6.04
C MET A 103 -2.49 12.15 -6.92
N GLY A 104 -3.25 11.08 -7.16
CA GLY A 104 -2.77 9.88 -7.85
C GLY A 104 -2.55 8.68 -6.93
N LEU A 105 -2.64 8.84 -5.61
CA LEU A 105 -2.75 7.71 -4.68
C LEU A 105 -4.19 7.50 -4.23
N ALA A 106 -4.51 6.25 -3.90
CA ALA A 106 -5.75 5.86 -3.27
C ALA A 106 -5.46 4.87 -2.14
N ILE A 107 -6.34 4.82 -1.15
CA ILE A 107 -6.43 3.77 -0.15
C ILE A 107 -7.60 2.87 -0.52
N VAL A 108 -7.35 1.57 -0.53
CA VAL A 108 -8.38 0.55 -0.69
C VAL A 108 -8.48 -0.26 0.59
N GLN A 109 -9.68 -0.34 1.15
CA GLN A 109 -10.00 -1.26 2.23
C GLN A 109 -10.13 -2.68 1.65
N ASP A 110 -9.28 -3.57 2.10
CA ASP A 110 -9.31 -4.99 1.73
C ASP A 110 -10.11 -5.77 2.77
N SER A 111 -9.69 -7.00 3.08
CA SER A 111 -10.35 -7.88 4.04
C SER A 111 -9.71 -7.81 5.42
N TYR A 112 -10.48 -8.22 6.42
CA TYR A 112 -9.96 -8.47 7.76
C TYR A 112 -8.94 -9.61 7.74
N ASN A 113 -7.79 -9.39 8.38
CA ASN A 113 -6.73 -10.38 8.51
C ASN A 113 -6.80 -11.00 9.92
N GLU A 114 -7.28 -12.24 10.01
CA GLU A 114 -7.43 -12.95 11.30
C GLU A 114 -6.10 -13.16 12.03
N THR A 115 -4.98 -13.34 11.32
CA THR A 115 -3.66 -13.54 11.94
C THR A 115 -3.16 -12.28 12.65
N PHE A 116 -3.47 -11.11 12.08
CA PHE A 116 -3.07 -9.82 12.65
C PHE A 116 -4.18 -9.16 13.46
N GLU A 117 -5.38 -9.75 13.44
CA GLU A 117 -6.58 -9.20 14.05
C GLU A 117 -6.75 -7.72 13.69
N ALA A 118 -6.66 -7.44 12.38
CA ALA A 118 -6.62 -6.09 11.81
C ALA A 118 -7.18 -6.08 10.39
N THR A 119 -7.86 -5.00 10.00
CA THR A 119 -8.28 -4.79 8.61
C THR A 119 -7.09 -4.41 7.76
N HIS A 120 -6.90 -5.10 6.64
CA HIS A 120 -5.86 -4.77 5.69
C HIS A 120 -6.30 -3.62 4.79
N TYR A 121 -5.39 -2.69 4.52
CA TYR A 121 -5.56 -1.62 3.56
C TYR A 121 -4.38 -1.56 2.61
N THR A 122 -4.64 -1.26 1.34
CA THR A 122 -3.62 -1.09 0.31
C THR A 122 -3.51 0.36 -0.11
N ILE A 123 -2.30 0.94 -0.04
CA ILE A 123 -1.97 2.18 -0.75
C ILE A 123 -1.67 1.82 -2.21
N ALA A 124 -2.56 2.22 -3.10
CA ALA A 124 -2.55 1.87 -4.52
C ALA A 124 -2.44 3.14 -5.40
N PRO A 125 -2.03 3.01 -6.67
CA PRO A 125 -2.23 4.07 -7.63
C PRO A 125 -3.73 4.26 -7.90
N ALA A 126 -4.19 5.51 -8.01
CA ALA A 126 -5.58 5.86 -8.27
C ALA A 126 -5.98 5.64 -9.75
N TYR A 127 -4.99 5.51 -10.63
CA TYR A 127 -5.16 5.24 -12.07
C TYR A 127 -3.87 4.68 -12.64
N ASP A 128 -3.93 4.15 -13.87
CA ASP A 128 -2.74 3.67 -14.59
C ASP A 128 -1.68 4.78 -14.70
N MET A 129 -0.48 4.53 -14.18
CA MET A 129 0.58 5.53 -14.16
C MET A 129 1.99 4.95 -14.31
N PRO A 130 2.99 5.75 -14.72
CA PRO A 130 4.37 5.30 -14.74
C PRO A 130 4.85 4.87 -13.35
N LEU A 131 5.65 3.81 -13.29
CA LEU A 131 6.23 3.30 -12.04
C LEU A 131 7.01 4.37 -11.28
N ALA A 132 7.76 5.20 -12.00
CA ALA A 132 8.53 6.29 -11.40
C ALA A 132 7.61 7.31 -10.70
N THR A 133 6.48 7.66 -11.31
CA THR A 133 5.47 8.55 -10.73
C THR A 133 4.87 7.93 -9.47
N PHE A 134 4.51 6.64 -9.51
CA PHE A 134 3.95 5.97 -8.34
C PHE A 134 4.92 5.98 -7.14
N LYS A 135 6.20 5.64 -7.38
CA LYS A 135 7.24 5.70 -6.34
C LYS A 135 7.46 7.10 -5.79
N MET A 136 7.46 8.11 -6.64
CA MET A 136 7.59 9.51 -6.23
C MET A 136 6.45 9.92 -5.27
N LEU A 137 5.20 9.57 -5.62
CA LEU A 137 4.04 9.86 -4.78
C LEU A 137 4.09 9.12 -3.44
N LEU A 138 4.53 7.85 -3.44
CA LEU A 138 4.75 7.10 -2.20
C LEU A 138 5.80 7.80 -1.32
N ASN A 139 6.93 8.22 -1.90
CA ASN A 139 7.96 8.95 -1.16
C ASN A 139 7.46 10.29 -0.60
N GLN A 140 6.53 10.95 -1.29
CA GLN A 140 5.86 12.15 -0.78
C GLN A 140 4.99 11.81 0.44
N LEU A 141 4.14 10.78 0.35
CA LEU A 141 3.30 10.35 1.46
C LEU A 141 4.10 9.86 2.67
N ALA A 142 5.25 9.21 2.43
CA ALA A 142 6.12 8.69 3.49
C ALA A 142 6.61 9.77 4.46
N ARG A 143 6.68 11.03 4.02
CA ARG A 143 7.08 12.17 4.86
C ARG A 143 6.08 12.49 5.97
N ASN A 144 4.82 12.08 5.79
CA ASN A 144 3.75 12.27 6.77
C ASN A 144 3.66 11.10 7.76
N ALA A 145 4.47 10.04 7.58
CA ALA A 145 4.45 8.88 8.45
C ALA A 145 5.26 9.14 9.73
N ILE A 146 4.66 8.83 10.87
CA ILE A 146 5.26 9.03 12.19
C ILE A 146 5.78 7.68 12.67
N LYS A 147 7.08 7.59 12.95
CA LYS A 147 7.67 6.38 13.55
C LYS A 147 7.14 6.21 14.97
N GLU A 148 6.60 5.05 15.29
CA GLU A 148 6.18 4.76 16.66
C GLU A 148 7.37 4.35 17.52
N ALA A 149 7.35 4.76 18.78
CA ALA A 149 8.28 4.28 19.78
C ALA A 149 8.04 2.78 20.01
N LYS A 150 9.14 2.05 20.26
CA LYS A 150 9.07 0.64 20.64
C LYS A 150 8.68 0.50 22.11
#